data_AF-A0A6S7H4W6-F1
#
_entry.id   AF-A0A6S7H4W6-F1
#
_cell.length_a   1.000
_cell.length_b   1.000
_cell.length_c   1.000
_cell.angle_alpha   90.00
_cell.angle_beta   90.00
_cell.angle_gamma   90.00
#
_symmetry.space_group_name_H-M   'P 1'
#
loop_
_entity.id
_entity.type
_entity.pdbx_description
1 polymer ?
#
loop_
_entity_poly.entity_id
_entity_poly.type
_entity_poly.pdbx_seq_one_letter_code
_entity_poly.pdbx_strand_id
1 'polypeptide(L)'
;MKNNDNLCFLWSHVIHLNPKARRATTITQKDREFITNLDYDGLDFHVKISDIDRIERKNSISISVFGYKGKKQFYPIRNSKAKYEDHMELLLLGDGEGNNHYVLIKDVNKMLFSVSKHAHKQHFCLHCLHSCISEEVLEKHKETCLEVNGTQAVKLPGEGTKIKFKNHRNSMPVPFVIYADFESILVPEERKEKSENPEDESSTDLYQTHKACSFGLKTVCHYDDKYSGEYKSYVGEDAALVFLKTVLKESFRCREMTDKIFRKKMVITPKEEAEFLVTRNCHICGYDLCEDRVRDHDHVTGKYRGAAHNICNLKYRITWKVPVVFHNLRGYDSHLIMQEIGKFKMDVNVIPNNMEKYISFSLGKNLVFIDSIQFMASSLEALVSNLSPEDFRIVEDFNLVTQKGVFPYEFLDDISKLNTEGLPSKDKFYSSLYESEVKEQDYQRARKVWDHFKMKTMRDYHDLYLETDVLLLADVFENFRRTCLESYELDPAHYASAPSLSWDAFLKKSGEEIEFVSDMDMFQFFEK
;
A
#
# COMPACT_ATOMS: atom_id res chain seq x y z
N MET A 1 -15.94 -39.03 13.41
CA MET A 1 -16.45 -40.39 13.14
C MET A 1 -15.41 -41.14 12.33
N LYS A 2 -15.42 -42.48 12.33
CA LYS A 2 -14.60 -43.25 11.37
C LYS A 2 -15.54 -43.85 10.32
N ASN A 3 -15.45 -43.34 9.09
CA ASN A 3 -16.15 -43.88 7.94
C ASN A 3 -15.31 -43.64 6.68
N ASN A 4 -15.49 -44.45 5.65
CA ASN A 4 -14.73 -44.41 4.40
C ASN A 4 -15.58 -43.93 3.21
N ASP A 5 -16.70 -43.26 3.47
CA ASP A 5 -17.56 -42.65 2.44
C ASP A 5 -17.40 -41.12 2.38
N ASN A 6 -17.90 -40.52 1.30
CA ASN A 6 -17.87 -39.06 1.09
C ASN A 6 -19.10 -38.35 1.67
N LEU A 7 -19.80 -38.97 2.63
CA LEU A 7 -21.09 -38.48 3.16
C LEU A 7 -20.93 -37.69 4.47
N CYS A 8 -19.76 -37.10 4.71
CA CYS A 8 -19.40 -36.47 5.98
C CYS A 8 -20.39 -35.39 6.46
N PHE A 9 -20.95 -34.60 5.53
CA PHE A 9 -21.97 -33.60 5.81
C PHE A 9 -23.28 -34.25 6.27
N LEU A 10 -23.79 -35.23 5.51
CA LEU A 10 -25.01 -35.96 5.83
C LEU A 10 -24.90 -36.65 7.20
N TRP A 11 -23.78 -37.32 7.47
CA TRP A 11 -23.55 -37.98 8.76
C TRP A 11 -23.48 -36.99 9.92
N SER A 12 -22.98 -35.78 9.68
CA SER A 12 -22.99 -34.71 10.69
C SER A 12 -24.43 -34.27 11.00
N HIS A 13 -25.27 -34.12 9.98
CA HIS A 13 -26.69 -33.79 10.14
C HIS A 13 -27.49 -34.88 10.87
N VAL A 14 -27.28 -36.15 10.51
CA VAL A 14 -27.94 -37.28 11.18
C VAL A 14 -27.60 -37.32 12.67
N ILE A 15 -26.34 -37.08 13.04
CA ILE A 15 -25.91 -37.14 14.44
C ILE A 15 -26.33 -35.90 15.23
N HIS A 16 -26.47 -34.75 14.57
CA HIS A 16 -27.05 -33.56 15.17
C HIS A 16 -28.47 -33.85 15.67
N LEU A 17 -29.30 -34.44 14.82
CA LEU A 17 -30.69 -34.81 15.14
C LEU A 17 -30.81 -36.05 16.03
N ASN A 18 -29.83 -36.95 15.99
CA ASN A 18 -29.78 -38.15 16.82
C ASN A 18 -28.46 -38.25 17.62
N PRO A 19 -28.29 -37.47 18.70
CA PRO A 19 -27.03 -37.39 19.44
C PRO A 19 -26.62 -38.71 20.07
N LYS A 20 -25.44 -39.21 19.71
CA LYS A 20 -24.86 -40.42 20.31
C LYS A 20 -24.10 -40.15 21.60
N ALA A 21 -24.03 -41.17 22.46
CA ALA A 21 -23.19 -41.19 23.66
C ALA A 21 -21.72 -40.82 23.35
N ARG A 22 -21.05 -40.20 24.34
CA ARG A 22 -19.80 -39.43 24.21
C ARG A 22 -18.61 -40.15 23.55
N ARG A 23 -18.63 -41.48 23.40
CA ARG A 23 -17.55 -42.31 22.82
C ARG A 23 -17.95 -43.13 21.58
N ALA A 24 -19.18 -43.00 21.09
CA ALA A 24 -19.62 -43.74 19.90
C ALA A 24 -19.02 -43.12 18.63
N THR A 25 -18.19 -43.88 17.92
CA THR A 25 -17.48 -43.42 16.70
C THR A 25 -18.00 -44.03 15.41
N THR A 26 -18.90 -45.01 15.51
CA THR A 26 -19.38 -45.87 14.42
C THR A 26 -20.83 -45.53 14.06
N ILE A 27 -21.15 -45.64 12.77
CA ILE A 27 -22.51 -45.51 12.25
C ILE A 27 -23.27 -46.81 12.52
N THR A 28 -24.44 -46.69 13.13
CA THR A 28 -25.33 -47.80 13.48
C THR A 28 -26.43 -47.92 12.43
N GLN A 29 -27.14 -49.05 12.43
CA GLN A 29 -28.29 -49.26 11.56
C GLN A 29 -29.39 -48.20 11.77
N LYS A 30 -29.63 -47.78 13.01
CA LYS A 30 -30.60 -46.72 13.35
C LYS A 30 -30.25 -45.37 12.72
N ASP A 31 -28.96 -45.04 12.59
CA ASP A 31 -28.54 -43.79 11.94
C ASP A 31 -28.79 -43.85 10.43
N ARG A 32 -28.67 -45.03 9.82
CA ARG A 32 -28.96 -45.24 8.39
C ARG A 32 -30.44 -45.11 8.11
N GLU A 33 -31.29 -45.63 9.00
CA GLU A 33 -32.75 -45.48 8.92
C GLU A 33 -33.16 -44.00 9.02
N PHE A 34 -32.45 -43.20 9.83
CA PHE A 34 -32.71 -41.77 10.01
C PHE A 34 -32.46 -40.91 8.77
N ILE A 35 -31.66 -41.38 7.80
CA ILE A 35 -31.43 -40.68 6.53
C ILE A 35 -32.75 -40.41 5.80
N THR A 36 -33.72 -41.31 5.93
CA THR A 36 -35.04 -41.19 5.28
C THR A 36 -35.85 -39.98 5.74
N ASN A 37 -35.47 -39.36 6.87
CA ASN A 37 -36.11 -38.17 7.42
C ASN A 37 -35.48 -36.86 6.91
N LEU A 38 -34.44 -36.94 6.07
CA LEU A 38 -33.70 -35.78 5.57
C LEU A 38 -33.89 -35.62 4.06
N ASP A 39 -34.13 -34.39 3.60
CA ASP A 39 -34.22 -34.06 2.18
C ASP A 39 -32.87 -33.53 1.66
N TYR A 40 -32.19 -34.38 0.90
CA TYR A 40 -30.97 -34.07 0.15
C TYR A 40 -31.17 -34.23 -1.38
N ASP A 41 -32.42 -34.28 -1.86
CA ASP A 41 -32.70 -34.57 -3.26
C ASP A 41 -32.10 -33.52 -4.20
N GLY A 42 -31.34 -33.99 -5.20
CA GLY A 42 -30.67 -33.19 -6.22
C GLY A 42 -29.47 -32.39 -5.71
N LEU A 43 -28.77 -32.88 -4.68
CA LEU A 43 -27.49 -32.37 -4.19
C LEU A 43 -26.39 -33.42 -4.36
N ASP A 44 -25.17 -32.97 -4.69
CA ASP A 44 -23.97 -33.81 -4.58
C ASP A 44 -23.55 -33.88 -3.10
N PHE A 45 -23.02 -35.02 -2.69
CA PHE A 45 -22.50 -35.21 -1.34
C PHE A 45 -21.13 -34.54 -1.11
N HIS A 46 -20.49 -34.04 -2.17
CA HIS A 46 -19.43 -33.03 -2.09
C HIS A 46 -20.02 -31.63 -1.85
N VAL A 47 -20.66 -31.45 -0.70
CA VAL A 47 -21.41 -30.23 -0.35
C VAL A 47 -20.50 -29.00 -0.38
N LYS A 48 -20.77 -28.06 -1.30
CA LYS A 48 -20.11 -26.75 -1.31
C LYS A 48 -20.78 -25.81 -0.33
N ILE A 49 -20.06 -24.77 0.09
CA ILE A 49 -20.62 -23.75 1.00
C ILE A 49 -21.88 -23.10 0.40
N SER A 50 -21.93 -22.93 -0.92
CA SER A 50 -23.09 -22.40 -1.66
C SER A 50 -24.34 -23.29 -1.59
N ASP A 51 -24.18 -24.60 -1.36
CA ASP A 51 -25.30 -25.54 -1.33
C ASP A 51 -26.04 -25.52 0.02
N ILE A 52 -25.40 -24.98 1.06
CA ILE A 52 -25.89 -25.03 2.44
C ILE A 52 -27.21 -24.27 2.59
N ASP A 53 -27.37 -23.12 1.92
CA ASP A 53 -28.62 -22.35 1.92
C ASP A 53 -29.82 -23.19 1.44
N ARG A 54 -29.60 -24.08 0.47
CA ARG A 54 -30.64 -24.99 -0.05
C ARG A 54 -30.94 -26.11 0.95
N ILE A 55 -29.92 -26.63 1.63
CA ILE A 55 -30.08 -27.67 2.67
C ILE A 55 -30.87 -27.13 3.86
N GLU A 56 -30.55 -25.92 4.33
CA GLU A 56 -31.25 -25.23 5.41
C GLU A 56 -32.74 -25.09 5.12
N ARG A 57 -33.10 -24.65 3.90
CA ARG A 57 -34.50 -24.52 3.46
C ARG A 57 -35.24 -25.86 3.40
N LYS A 58 -34.58 -26.90 2.88
CA LYS A 58 -35.20 -28.23 2.71
C LYS A 58 -35.46 -28.94 4.04
N ASN A 59 -34.59 -28.73 5.03
CA ASN A 59 -34.64 -29.45 6.29
C ASN A 59 -35.05 -28.58 7.48
N SER A 60 -35.39 -27.31 7.24
CA SER A 60 -35.80 -26.33 8.28
C SER A 60 -34.81 -26.24 9.45
N ILE A 61 -33.52 -26.13 9.12
CA ILE A 61 -32.41 -26.09 10.08
C ILE A 61 -31.48 -24.91 9.77
N SER A 62 -30.96 -24.25 10.81
CA SER A 62 -29.91 -23.24 10.67
C SER A 62 -28.54 -23.91 10.76
N ILE A 63 -27.61 -23.58 9.85
CA ILE A 63 -26.29 -24.21 9.79
C ILE A 63 -25.20 -23.14 9.88
N SER A 64 -24.26 -23.26 10.82
CA SER A 64 -23.06 -22.42 10.85
C SER A 64 -21.82 -23.25 10.56
N VAL A 65 -20.89 -22.71 9.78
CA VAL A 65 -19.64 -23.37 9.39
C VAL A 65 -18.45 -22.56 9.86
N PHE A 66 -17.52 -23.24 10.53
CA PHE A 66 -16.28 -22.68 11.05
C PHE A 66 -15.07 -23.31 10.34
N GLY A 67 -14.03 -22.53 10.15
CA GLY A 67 -12.74 -22.95 9.64
C GLY A 67 -11.71 -23.10 10.75
N TYR A 68 -10.64 -23.84 10.44
CA TYR A 68 -9.50 -24.01 11.32
C TYR A 68 -8.21 -23.64 10.58
N LYS A 69 -7.44 -22.69 11.14
CA LYS A 69 -6.07 -22.39 10.74
C LYS A 69 -5.17 -22.87 11.87
N GLY A 70 -4.05 -23.53 11.55
CA GLY A 70 -3.17 -24.17 12.55
C GLY A 70 -2.84 -23.28 13.77
N LYS A 71 -2.44 -23.91 14.88
CA LYS A 71 -2.27 -23.29 16.22
C LYS A 71 -3.59 -22.90 16.91
N LYS A 72 -4.61 -23.77 16.88
CA LYS A 72 -5.84 -23.56 17.68
C LYS A 72 -6.65 -22.31 17.28
N GLN A 73 -6.54 -21.85 16.03
CA GLN A 73 -7.25 -20.65 15.57
C GLN A 73 -8.48 -21.04 14.74
N PHE A 74 -9.66 -20.78 15.31
CA PHE A 74 -10.95 -20.97 14.63
C PHE A 74 -11.45 -19.63 14.07
N TYR A 75 -12.17 -19.67 12.96
CA TYR A 75 -12.80 -18.49 12.36
C TYR A 75 -14.13 -18.88 11.72
N PRO A 76 -15.14 -18.00 11.73
CA PRO A 76 -16.40 -18.28 11.04
C PRO A 76 -16.18 -18.22 9.52
N ILE A 77 -16.70 -19.21 8.79
CA ILE A 77 -16.71 -19.24 7.32
C ILE A 77 -18.08 -18.79 6.82
N ARG A 78 -19.15 -19.31 7.44
CA ARG A 78 -20.54 -19.01 7.11
C ARG A 78 -21.35 -19.06 8.38
N ASN A 79 -22.18 -18.05 8.62
CA ASN A 79 -23.27 -18.14 9.59
C ASN A 79 -24.60 -18.23 8.88
N SER A 80 -25.52 -19.00 9.46
CA SER A 80 -26.88 -19.10 8.94
C SER A 80 -27.56 -17.74 8.98
N LYS A 81 -28.19 -17.36 7.87
CA LYS A 81 -29.14 -16.23 7.83
C LYS A 81 -30.56 -16.67 8.21
N ALA A 82 -30.80 -17.98 8.23
CA ALA A 82 -32.10 -18.54 8.58
C ALA A 82 -32.30 -18.52 10.10
N LYS A 83 -33.54 -18.32 10.53
CA LYS A 83 -33.95 -18.30 11.94
C LYS A 83 -34.82 -19.52 12.26
N TYR A 84 -34.28 -20.71 12.01
CA TYR A 84 -34.92 -21.95 12.46
C TYR A 84 -34.60 -22.22 13.93
N GLU A 85 -35.45 -22.99 14.62
CA GLU A 85 -35.22 -23.34 16.04
C GLU A 85 -34.01 -24.26 16.23
N ASP A 86 -33.76 -25.15 15.27
CA ASP A 86 -32.62 -26.07 15.33
C ASP A 86 -31.40 -25.46 14.64
N HIS A 87 -30.25 -25.50 15.31
CA HIS A 87 -29.00 -24.92 14.82
C HIS A 87 -27.88 -25.95 14.89
N MET A 88 -27.33 -26.31 13.73
CA MET A 88 -26.20 -27.22 13.59
C MET A 88 -24.91 -26.46 13.30
N GLU A 89 -23.86 -26.70 14.09
CA GLU A 89 -22.53 -26.14 13.83
C GLU A 89 -21.55 -27.18 13.26
N LEU A 90 -20.86 -26.80 12.19
CA LEU A 90 -19.91 -27.64 11.48
C LEU A 90 -18.52 -27.01 11.45
N LEU A 91 -17.49 -27.84 11.51
CA LEU A 91 -16.11 -27.49 11.23
C LEU A 91 -15.75 -27.98 9.83
N LEU A 92 -15.25 -27.10 8.97
CA LEU A 92 -14.75 -27.43 7.65
C LEU A 92 -13.24 -27.69 7.71
N LEU A 93 -12.84 -28.86 7.23
CA LEU A 93 -11.46 -29.28 6.99
C LEU A 93 -11.30 -29.44 5.47
N GLY A 94 -10.81 -28.40 4.77
CA GLY A 94 -10.71 -28.39 3.32
C GLY A 94 -10.39 -26.99 2.76
N ASP A 95 -10.31 -26.88 1.44
CA ASP A 95 -10.04 -25.64 0.70
C ASP A 95 -11.31 -24.84 0.35
N GLY A 96 -12.50 -25.38 0.59
CA GLY A 96 -13.77 -24.73 0.29
C GLY A 96 -14.28 -24.98 -1.13
N GLU A 97 -13.45 -25.52 -2.04
CA GLU A 97 -13.73 -25.58 -3.49
C GLU A 97 -14.05 -27.00 -4.01
N GLY A 98 -13.98 -28.03 -3.15
CA GLY A 98 -14.46 -29.37 -3.50
C GLY A 98 -13.90 -30.50 -2.65
N ASN A 99 -12.72 -30.33 -2.04
CA ASN A 99 -12.12 -31.29 -1.12
C ASN A 99 -12.53 -31.00 0.33
N ASN A 100 -13.83 -30.87 0.56
CA ASN A 100 -14.39 -30.44 1.83
C ASN A 100 -14.73 -31.63 2.72
N HIS A 101 -14.17 -31.65 3.94
CA HIS A 101 -14.59 -32.57 4.99
C HIS A 101 -15.27 -31.82 6.13
N TYR A 102 -16.54 -32.11 6.38
CA TYR A 102 -17.32 -31.49 7.45
C TYR A 102 -17.34 -32.36 8.70
N VAL A 103 -17.15 -31.72 9.84
CA VAL A 103 -17.16 -32.35 11.16
C VAL A 103 -18.16 -31.64 12.06
N LEU A 104 -19.14 -32.36 12.57
CA LEU A 104 -20.07 -31.82 13.56
C LEU A 104 -19.35 -31.29 14.81
N ILE A 105 -19.64 -30.04 15.15
CA ILE A 105 -19.25 -29.41 16.41
C ILE A 105 -20.41 -29.64 17.39
N LYS A 106 -20.21 -30.51 18.38
CA LYS A 106 -21.26 -30.82 19.37
C LYS A 106 -21.53 -29.69 20.37
N ASP A 107 -20.53 -28.83 20.57
CA ASP A 107 -20.54 -27.75 21.55
C ASP A 107 -19.46 -26.74 21.20
N VAL A 108 -19.86 -25.63 20.57
CA VAL A 108 -18.96 -24.56 20.15
C VAL A 108 -18.24 -23.93 21.35
N ASN A 109 -18.95 -23.77 22.49
CA ASN A 109 -18.38 -23.19 23.69
C ASN A 109 -17.23 -24.05 24.24
N LYS A 110 -17.39 -25.38 24.28
CA LYS A 110 -16.30 -26.29 24.68
C LYS A 110 -15.14 -26.29 23.68
N MET A 111 -15.44 -26.22 22.39
CA MET A 111 -14.41 -26.18 21.35
C MET A 111 -13.52 -24.93 21.53
N LEU A 112 -14.14 -23.76 21.69
CA LEU A 112 -13.43 -22.49 21.83
C LEU A 112 -12.82 -22.29 23.23
N PHE A 113 -13.45 -22.84 24.27
CA PHE A 113 -12.87 -22.82 25.62
C PHE A 113 -11.51 -23.55 25.66
N SER A 114 -11.33 -24.62 24.89
CA SER A 114 -10.07 -25.37 24.80
C SER A 114 -8.87 -24.58 24.24
N VAL A 115 -9.15 -23.41 23.68
CA VAL A 115 -8.17 -22.45 23.15
C VAL A 115 -8.09 -21.17 23.98
N SER A 116 -9.04 -20.96 24.91
CA SER A 116 -9.07 -19.85 25.84
C SER A 116 -8.12 -20.08 27.03
N LYS A 117 -7.67 -18.99 27.67
CA LYS A 117 -6.89 -19.05 28.92
C LYS A 117 -7.75 -18.96 30.18
N HIS A 118 -9.07 -18.90 30.02
CA HIS A 118 -10.01 -18.65 31.12
C HIS A 118 -10.33 -19.94 31.88
N ALA A 119 -10.67 -19.81 33.18
CA ALA A 119 -10.92 -20.94 34.08
C ALA A 119 -12.42 -21.24 34.29
N HIS A 120 -13.31 -20.39 33.79
CA HIS A 120 -14.76 -20.48 33.96
C HIS A 120 -15.47 -20.68 32.63
N LYS A 121 -16.70 -21.23 32.66
CA LYS A 121 -17.53 -21.43 31.47
C LYS A 121 -17.74 -20.09 30.75
N GLN A 122 -17.52 -20.07 29.43
CA GLN A 122 -17.73 -18.90 28.57
C GLN A 122 -18.79 -19.21 27.51
N HIS A 123 -19.45 -18.15 27.03
CA HIS A 123 -20.48 -18.19 26.00
C HIS A 123 -19.95 -17.43 24.77
N PHE A 124 -19.81 -18.10 23.62
CA PHE A 124 -19.20 -17.50 22.44
C PHE A 124 -20.24 -17.06 21.42
N CYS A 125 -20.05 -15.88 20.84
CA CYS A 125 -20.85 -15.43 19.71
C CYS A 125 -20.47 -16.19 18.43
N LEU A 126 -21.44 -16.78 17.73
CA LEU A 126 -21.18 -17.51 16.48
C LEU A 126 -20.73 -16.59 15.33
N HIS A 127 -21.04 -15.29 15.40
CA HIS A 127 -20.70 -14.31 14.38
C HIS A 127 -19.25 -13.84 14.45
N CYS A 128 -18.77 -13.52 15.64
CA CYS A 128 -17.44 -12.93 15.84
C CYS A 128 -16.50 -13.75 16.74
N LEU A 129 -16.98 -14.89 17.26
CA LEU A 129 -16.26 -15.75 18.20
C LEU A 129 -15.79 -15.05 19.47
N HIS A 130 -16.37 -13.90 19.81
CA HIS A 130 -16.09 -13.20 21.06
C HIS A 130 -16.64 -13.97 22.26
N SER A 131 -15.84 -14.08 23.33
CA SER A 131 -16.22 -14.75 24.56
C SER A 131 -16.98 -13.81 25.50
N CYS A 132 -18.23 -14.13 25.78
CA CYS A 132 -19.06 -13.47 26.77
C CYS A 132 -19.05 -14.27 28.08
N ILE A 133 -19.10 -13.56 29.20
CA ILE A 133 -19.09 -14.17 30.54
C ILE A 133 -20.43 -14.82 30.91
N SER A 134 -21.53 -14.41 30.28
CA SER A 134 -22.88 -14.94 30.50
C SER A 134 -23.69 -14.94 29.21
N GLU A 135 -24.80 -15.67 29.22
CA GLU A 135 -25.74 -15.75 28.11
C GLU A 135 -26.49 -14.43 27.89
N GLU A 136 -26.82 -13.70 28.96
CA GLU A 136 -27.44 -12.37 28.86
C GLU A 136 -26.53 -11.36 28.14
N VAL A 137 -25.23 -11.38 28.44
CA VAL A 137 -24.25 -10.52 27.76
C VAL A 137 -24.13 -10.91 26.29
N LEU A 138 -24.19 -12.21 25.98
CA LEU A 138 -24.18 -12.69 24.61
C LEU A 138 -25.41 -12.22 23.82
N GLU A 139 -26.61 -12.23 24.40
CA GLU A 139 -27.82 -11.74 23.71
C GLU A 139 -27.72 -10.24 23.41
N LYS A 140 -27.28 -9.42 24.37
CA LYS A 140 -27.04 -7.99 24.12
C LYS A 140 -25.99 -7.76 23.04
N HIS A 141 -24.92 -8.55 23.05
CA HIS A 141 -23.88 -8.48 22.02
C HIS A 141 -24.41 -8.86 20.62
N LYS A 142 -25.31 -9.85 20.51
CA LYS A 142 -25.88 -10.28 19.22
C LYS A 142 -26.69 -9.17 18.54
N GLU A 143 -27.33 -8.28 19.30
CA GLU A 143 -28.14 -7.17 18.76
C GLU A 143 -27.33 -6.26 17.83
N THR A 144 -26.05 -6.02 18.15
CA THR A 144 -25.18 -5.06 17.43
C THR A 144 -24.06 -5.73 16.66
N CYS A 145 -23.70 -6.98 17.00
CA CYS A 145 -22.52 -7.64 16.47
C CYS A 145 -22.56 -7.83 14.94
N LEU A 146 -23.71 -8.19 14.38
CA LEU A 146 -23.82 -8.47 12.95
C LEU A 146 -23.69 -7.17 12.12
N GLU A 147 -24.27 -6.07 12.61
CA GLU A 147 -24.26 -4.77 11.95
C GLU A 147 -22.86 -4.15 11.96
N VAL A 148 -22.12 -4.29 13.07
CA VAL A 148 -20.80 -3.67 13.26
C VAL A 148 -19.65 -4.53 12.70
N ASN A 149 -19.67 -5.85 12.93
CA ASN A 149 -18.50 -6.71 12.67
C ASN A 149 -18.64 -7.63 11.45
N GLY A 150 -19.84 -7.76 10.88
CA GLY A 150 -20.14 -8.82 9.92
C GLY A 150 -19.83 -10.23 10.48
N THR A 151 -19.58 -11.21 9.59
CA THR A 151 -19.14 -12.56 10.00
C THR A 151 -17.61 -12.63 10.02
N GLN A 152 -16.98 -12.09 11.06
CA GLN A 152 -15.53 -12.11 11.20
C GLN A 152 -15.10 -12.26 12.65
N ALA A 153 -14.11 -13.12 12.91
CA ALA A 153 -13.50 -13.25 14.22
C ALA A 153 -12.80 -11.94 14.62
N VAL A 154 -13.25 -11.29 15.70
CA VAL A 154 -12.65 -10.04 16.17
C VAL A 154 -11.46 -10.34 17.09
N LYS A 155 -10.32 -9.71 16.80
CA LYS A 155 -9.14 -9.77 17.66
C LYS A 155 -8.71 -8.36 18.06
N LEU A 156 -9.05 -7.98 19.28
CA LEU A 156 -8.62 -6.71 19.86
C LEU A 156 -7.14 -6.77 20.29
N PRO A 157 -6.43 -5.63 20.28
CA PRO A 157 -5.14 -5.49 20.96
C PRO A 157 -5.24 -5.87 22.43
N GLY A 158 -4.13 -6.30 23.03
CA GLY A 158 -4.10 -6.58 24.47
C GLY A 158 -4.29 -5.30 25.28
N GLU A 159 -4.83 -5.41 26.49
CA GLU A 159 -4.95 -4.29 27.43
C GLU A 159 -3.58 -3.62 27.66
N GLY A 160 -3.55 -2.28 27.69
CA GLY A 160 -2.33 -1.50 27.81
C GLY A 160 -1.45 -1.46 26.56
N THR A 161 -1.90 -2.00 25.41
CA THR A 161 -1.15 -1.84 24.15
C THR A 161 -1.24 -0.39 23.71
N LYS A 162 -0.09 0.28 23.59
CA LYS A 162 -0.01 1.68 23.17
C LYS A 162 0.69 1.85 21.84
N ILE A 163 0.27 2.86 21.08
CA ILE A 163 1.01 3.39 19.95
C ILE A 163 1.80 4.63 20.37
N LYS A 164 3.02 4.73 19.86
CA LYS A 164 3.91 5.87 20.09
C LYS A 164 4.83 6.07 18.90
N PHE A 165 5.45 7.24 18.83
CA PHE A 165 6.45 7.51 17.81
C PHE A 165 7.62 6.52 17.94
N LYS A 166 7.95 5.86 16.82
CA LYS A 166 9.01 4.83 16.76
C LYS A 166 9.95 5.00 15.57
N ASN A 167 9.56 5.79 14.58
CA ASN A 167 10.26 5.93 13.31
C ASN A 167 11.31 7.05 13.37
N HIS A 168 12.12 7.08 14.44
CA HIS A 168 13.13 8.13 14.65
C HIS A 168 14.05 8.30 13.44
N ARG A 169 14.38 7.21 12.76
CA ARG A 169 15.18 7.20 11.52
C ARG A 169 14.68 8.19 10.46
N ASN A 170 13.38 8.39 10.36
CA ASN A 170 12.76 9.25 9.36
C ASN A 170 13.04 10.74 9.63
N SER A 171 13.62 11.08 10.79
CA SER A 171 14.12 12.42 11.10
C SER A 171 15.45 12.73 10.39
N MET A 172 16.17 11.71 9.88
CA MET A 172 17.35 11.95 9.05
C MET A 172 16.94 12.16 7.60
N PRO A 173 17.50 13.16 6.92
CA PRO A 173 17.27 13.33 5.50
C PRO A 173 17.70 12.10 4.69
N VAL A 174 16.85 11.68 3.76
CA VAL A 174 17.20 10.73 2.71
C VAL A 174 18.33 11.33 1.87
N PRO A 175 19.47 10.63 1.70
CA PRO A 175 20.62 11.21 1.00
C PRO A 175 20.37 11.54 -0.47
N PHE A 176 19.68 10.65 -1.17
CA PHE A 176 19.43 10.77 -2.62
C PHE A 176 17.97 10.53 -2.92
N VAL A 177 17.39 11.42 -3.72
CA VAL A 177 16.05 11.31 -4.29
C VAL A 177 16.15 11.43 -5.80
N ILE A 178 15.42 10.58 -6.52
CA ILE A 178 15.34 10.60 -7.98
C ILE A 178 13.98 11.19 -8.34
N TYR A 179 13.97 12.22 -9.19
CA TYR A 179 12.77 12.79 -9.79
C TYR A 179 12.70 12.32 -11.23
N ALA A 180 11.53 11.88 -11.67
CA ALA A 180 11.36 11.38 -13.02
C ALA A 180 9.96 11.62 -13.54
N ASP A 181 9.84 11.59 -14.86
CA ASP A 181 8.59 11.69 -15.59
C ASP A 181 8.71 10.94 -16.93
N PHE A 182 7.59 10.48 -17.48
CA PHE A 182 7.53 9.89 -18.83
C PHE A 182 6.70 10.77 -19.76
N GLU A 183 7.08 10.80 -21.03
CA GLU A 183 6.13 11.18 -22.08
C GLU A 183 5.73 9.97 -22.90
N SER A 184 4.49 10.01 -23.37
CA SER A 184 3.88 8.95 -24.16
C SER A 184 3.34 9.50 -25.46
N ILE A 185 3.45 8.69 -26.52
CA ILE A 185 2.67 8.92 -27.73
C ILE A 185 1.26 8.36 -27.55
N LEU A 186 0.28 9.03 -28.16
CA LEU A 186 -1.12 8.63 -28.12
C LEU A 186 -1.47 7.84 -29.39
N VAL A 187 -1.33 6.51 -29.34
CA VAL A 187 -1.62 5.65 -30.49
C VAL A 187 -3.14 5.44 -30.58
N PRO A 188 -3.83 5.86 -31.65
CA PRO A 188 -5.25 5.58 -31.83
C PRO A 188 -5.46 4.07 -31.98
N GLU A 189 -6.45 3.52 -31.26
CA GLU A 189 -6.89 2.13 -31.47
C GLU A 189 -8.01 2.11 -32.53
N GLU A 190 -7.93 1.18 -33.48
CA GLU A 190 -9.06 0.92 -34.37
C GLU A 190 -10.22 0.37 -33.52
N ARG A 191 -11.42 0.96 -33.66
CA ARG A 191 -12.62 0.46 -32.97
C ARG A 191 -12.79 -1.03 -33.27
N LYS A 192 -12.59 -1.89 -32.27
CA LYS A 192 -12.93 -3.30 -32.39
C LYS A 192 -14.44 -3.38 -32.63
N GLU A 193 -14.86 -3.98 -33.74
CA GLU A 193 -16.27 -4.34 -33.94
C GLU A 193 -16.71 -5.16 -32.73
N LYS A 194 -17.87 -4.81 -32.14
CA LYS A 194 -18.40 -5.51 -30.98
C LYS A 194 -18.45 -7.01 -31.28
N SER A 195 -17.85 -7.83 -30.41
CA SER A 195 -17.98 -9.27 -30.53
C SER A 195 -19.45 -9.65 -30.36
N GLU A 196 -19.94 -10.63 -31.13
CA GLU A 196 -21.33 -11.14 -31.00
C GLU A 196 -21.54 -11.95 -29.69
N ASN A 197 -20.51 -12.07 -28.85
CA ASN A 197 -20.56 -12.84 -27.61
C ASN A 197 -20.83 -11.93 -26.39
N PRO A 198 -22.00 -12.07 -25.72
CA PRO A 198 -22.40 -11.23 -24.60
C PRO A 198 -21.58 -11.43 -23.29
N GLU A 199 -20.62 -12.37 -23.28
CA GLU A 199 -19.74 -12.64 -22.12
C GLU A 199 -18.37 -11.92 -22.21
N ASP A 200 -18.04 -11.30 -23.36
CA ASP A 200 -16.77 -10.62 -23.63
C ASP A 200 -16.91 -9.09 -23.78
N GLU A 201 -18.01 -8.53 -23.23
CA GLU A 201 -18.30 -7.10 -23.29
C GLU A 201 -17.50 -6.33 -22.23
N SER A 202 -16.31 -5.82 -22.61
CA SER A 202 -15.77 -4.63 -21.97
C SER A 202 -16.74 -3.47 -22.23
N SER A 203 -17.39 -2.94 -21.19
CA SER A 203 -18.32 -1.80 -21.31
C SER A 203 -17.62 -0.48 -21.67
N THR A 204 -16.29 -0.49 -21.84
CA THR A 204 -15.47 0.69 -22.15
C THR A 204 -14.76 0.49 -23.48
N ASP A 205 -15.03 1.36 -24.44
CA ASP A 205 -14.31 1.42 -25.72
C ASP A 205 -12.94 2.07 -25.48
N LEU A 206 -11.85 1.30 -25.62
CA LEU A 206 -10.49 1.84 -25.55
C LEU A 206 -10.23 2.67 -26.82
N TYR A 207 -10.27 3.99 -26.70
CA TYR A 207 -10.12 4.91 -27.84
C TYR A 207 -8.66 5.13 -28.25
N GLN A 208 -7.73 5.17 -27.28
CA GLN A 208 -6.31 5.45 -27.48
C GLN A 208 -5.46 4.65 -26.48
N THR A 209 -4.32 4.15 -26.96
CA THR A 209 -3.31 3.48 -26.13
C THR A 209 -2.12 4.40 -25.92
N HIS A 210 -1.78 4.64 -24.66
CA HIS A 210 -0.62 5.44 -24.28
C HIS A 210 0.64 4.57 -24.31
N LYS A 211 1.59 4.88 -25.20
CA LYS A 211 2.87 4.17 -25.28
C LYS A 211 4.01 5.10 -24.86
N ALA A 212 4.70 4.76 -23.77
CA ALA A 212 5.87 5.49 -23.31
C ALA A 212 6.91 5.60 -24.45
N CYS A 213 7.24 6.83 -24.83
CA CYS A 213 8.23 7.12 -25.87
C CYS A 213 9.48 7.78 -25.32
N SER A 214 9.44 8.31 -24.10
CA SER A 214 10.57 8.96 -23.47
C SER A 214 10.47 8.99 -21.95
N PHE A 215 11.60 9.27 -21.29
CA PHE A 215 11.62 9.62 -19.87
C PHE A 215 12.68 10.69 -19.61
N GLY A 216 12.45 11.46 -18.55
CA GLY A 216 13.41 12.36 -17.92
C GLY A 216 13.71 11.89 -16.50
N LEU A 217 14.93 12.12 -16.03
CA LEU A 217 15.37 11.72 -14.69
C LEU A 217 16.42 12.69 -14.14
N LYS A 218 16.21 13.17 -12.91
CA LYS A 218 17.18 13.98 -12.14
C LYS A 218 17.38 13.38 -10.76
N THR A 219 18.63 13.05 -10.42
CA THR A 219 19.00 12.62 -9.07
C THR A 219 19.50 13.80 -8.25
N VAL A 220 18.91 14.06 -7.09
CA VAL A 220 19.30 15.15 -6.18
C VAL A 220 19.90 14.57 -4.90
N CYS A 221 21.04 15.11 -4.50
CA CYS A 221 21.70 14.81 -3.23
C CYS A 221 21.33 15.86 -2.19
N HIS A 222 20.77 15.44 -1.05
CA HIS A 222 20.39 16.36 0.01
C HIS A 222 21.60 17.03 0.70
N TYR A 223 22.71 16.29 0.84
CA TYR A 223 23.83 16.74 1.69
C TYR A 223 24.84 17.64 0.97
N ASP A 224 24.99 17.49 -0.33
CA ASP A 224 25.97 18.25 -1.13
C ASP A 224 25.65 18.09 -2.62
N ASP A 225 25.32 19.20 -3.28
CA ASP A 225 24.88 19.25 -4.68
C ASP A 225 25.90 18.69 -5.66
N LYS A 226 27.19 18.68 -5.32
CA LYS A 226 28.22 18.09 -6.20
C LYS A 226 28.05 16.58 -6.42
N TYR A 227 27.26 15.91 -5.57
CA TYR A 227 26.94 14.48 -5.72
C TYR A 227 25.59 14.24 -6.41
N SER A 228 24.81 15.30 -6.65
CA SER A 228 23.63 15.25 -7.51
C SER A 228 24.01 14.75 -8.90
N GLY A 229 23.10 14.01 -9.54
CA GLY A 229 23.29 13.54 -10.90
C GLY A 229 23.01 14.65 -11.91
N GLU A 230 23.68 14.58 -13.06
CA GLU A 230 23.23 15.29 -14.26
C GLU A 230 21.83 14.80 -14.67
N TYR A 231 21.08 15.66 -15.37
CA TYR A 231 19.82 15.28 -15.97
C TYR A 231 20.05 14.19 -17.02
N LYS A 232 19.19 13.17 -17.03
CA LYS A 232 19.25 12.05 -17.96
C LYS A 232 17.92 11.91 -18.64
N SER A 233 17.93 11.83 -19.96
CA SER A 233 16.74 11.55 -20.73
C SER A 233 16.99 10.44 -21.74
N TYR A 234 15.90 9.84 -22.20
CA TYR A 234 15.89 8.91 -23.32
C TYR A 234 14.61 9.13 -24.10
N VAL A 235 14.70 8.97 -25.42
CA VAL A 235 13.53 8.96 -26.30
C VAL A 235 13.76 7.87 -27.34
N GLY A 236 12.77 7.00 -27.50
CA GLY A 236 12.84 5.84 -28.37
C GLY A 236 11.87 4.75 -27.92
N GLU A 237 11.97 3.60 -28.56
CA GLU A 237 11.22 2.41 -28.18
C GLU A 237 11.66 1.89 -26.80
N ASP A 238 10.77 1.15 -26.13
CA ASP A 238 11.03 0.55 -24.83
C ASP A 238 11.48 1.54 -23.75
N ALA A 239 11.00 2.79 -23.79
CA ALA A 239 11.40 3.84 -22.85
C ALA A 239 11.28 3.41 -21.37
N ALA A 240 10.20 2.71 -21.00
CA ALA A 240 10.02 2.18 -19.64
C ALA A 240 11.07 1.12 -19.25
N LEU A 241 11.52 0.27 -20.18
CA LEU A 241 12.59 -0.70 -19.94
C LEU A 241 13.95 0.00 -19.76
N VAL A 242 14.25 0.97 -20.62
CA VAL A 242 15.48 1.77 -20.53
C VAL A 242 15.49 2.59 -19.24
N PHE A 243 14.34 3.12 -18.83
CA PHE A 243 14.16 3.80 -17.55
C PHE A 243 14.50 2.87 -16.38
N LEU A 244 13.93 1.66 -16.33
CA LEU A 244 14.21 0.70 -15.26
C LEU A 244 15.70 0.34 -15.17
N LYS A 245 16.39 0.14 -16.30
CA LYS A 245 17.84 -0.07 -16.32
C LYS A 245 18.61 1.15 -15.78
N THR A 246 18.17 2.35 -16.16
CA THR A 246 18.81 3.61 -15.78
C THR A 246 18.64 3.90 -14.28
N VAL A 247 17.42 3.78 -13.75
CA VAL A 247 17.14 4.01 -12.32
C VAL A 247 17.82 2.97 -11.43
N LEU A 248 17.93 1.72 -11.88
CA LEU A 248 18.71 0.70 -11.18
C LEU A 248 20.19 1.07 -11.12
N LYS A 249 20.79 1.48 -12.25
CA LYS A 249 22.18 1.96 -12.29
C LYS A 249 22.40 3.16 -11.36
N GLU A 250 21.48 4.13 -11.37
CA GLU A 250 21.54 5.27 -10.47
C GLU A 250 21.42 4.87 -9.00
N SER A 251 20.56 3.90 -8.67
CA SER A 251 20.43 3.38 -7.30
C SER A 251 21.74 2.78 -6.78
N PHE A 252 22.48 2.07 -7.64
CA PHE A 252 23.80 1.53 -7.29
C PHE A 252 24.82 2.65 -7.07
N ARG A 253 24.85 3.67 -7.93
CA ARG A 253 25.70 4.86 -7.77
C ARG A 253 25.42 5.57 -6.44
N CYS A 254 24.15 5.82 -6.12
CA CYS A 254 23.73 6.47 -4.87
C CYS A 254 24.16 5.67 -3.64
N ARG A 255 24.03 4.33 -3.71
CA ARG A 255 24.47 3.43 -2.63
C ARG A 255 25.98 3.47 -2.44
N GLU A 256 26.75 3.35 -3.51
CA GLU A 256 28.22 3.45 -3.43
C GLU A 256 28.66 4.79 -2.86
N MET A 257 28.02 5.88 -3.26
CA MET A 257 28.31 7.21 -2.76
C MET A 257 28.01 7.32 -1.26
N THR A 258 26.86 6.81 -0.83
CA THR A 258 26.48 6.77 0.59
C THR A 258 27.50 5.98 1.41
N ASP A 259 27.97 4.84 0.88
CA ASP A 259 28.91 3.99 1.60
C ASP A 259 30.34 4.54 1.65
N LYS A 260 30.79 5.24 0.60
CA LYS A 260 32.15 5.81 0.53
C LYS A 260 32.25 7.16 1.23
N ILE A 261 31.22 8.00 1.13
CA ILE A 261 31.28 9.42 1.52
C ILE A 261 30.59 9.68 2.85
N PHE A 262 29.42 9.06 3.07
CA PHE A 262 28.58 9.29 4.24
C PHE A 262 28.80 8.26 5.36
N ARG A 263 30.03 7.74 5.48
CA ARG A 263 30.47 6.84 6.57
C ARG A 263 31.70 7.39 7.28
N LYS A 264 31.67 8.68 7.63
CA LYS A 264 32.74 9.29 8.41
C LYS A 264 32.84 8.67 9.80
N LYS A 265 34.08 8.54 10.26
CA LYS A 265 34.35 8.11 11.63
C LYS A 265 33.93 9.20 12.60
N MET A 266 33.47 8.79 13.78
CA MET A 266 33.12 9.70 14.85
C MET A 266 34.31 10.55 15.26
N VAL A 267 34.07 11.84 15.38
CA VAL A 267 34.94 12.84 15.99
C VAL A 267 34.22 13.31 17.24
N ILE A 268 34.85 13.09 18.40
CA ILE A 268 34.34 13.51 19.71
C ILE A 268 35.43 14.28 20.45
N THR A 269 35.06 15.43 21.00
CA THR A 269 35.96 16.29 21.78
C THR A 269 36.00 15.82 23.25
N PRO A 270 37.06 16.18 24.01
CA PRO A 270 37.11 15.86 25.44
C PRO A 270 35.91 16.40 26.24
N LYS A 271 35.33 17.54 25.81
CA LYS A 271 34.15 18.13 26.45
C LYS A 271 32.90 17.28 26.20
N GLU A 272 32.65 16.87 24.95
CA GLU A 272 31.52 15.99 24.59
C GLU A 272 31.66 14.61 25.21
N GLU A 273 32.89 14.10 25.34
CA GLU A 273 33.17 12.85 26.03
C GLU A 273 32.82 12.94 27.53
N ALA A 274 33.12 14.07 28.19
CA ALA A 274 32.70 14.31 29.56
C ALA A 274 31.17 14.41 29.69
N GLU A 275 30.50 15.06 28.73
CA GLU A 275 29.03 15.16 28.66
C GLU A 275 28.37 13.78 28.48
N PHE A 276 28.92 12.95 27.59
CA PHE A 276 28.48 11.57 27.37
C PHE A 276 28.46 10.74 28.66
N LEU A 277 29.50 10.87 29.49
CA LEU A 277 29.65 10.11 30.74
C LEU A 277 28.60 10.46 31.81
N VAL A 278 28.06 11.69 31.78
CA VAL A 278 27.06 12.16 32.76
C VAL A 278 25.63 12.13 32.21
N THR A 279 25.46 12.00 30.88
CA THR A 279 24.15 11.95 30.23
C THR A 279 23.37 10.72 30.65
N ARG A 280 22.10 10.94 31.04
CA ARG A 280 21.16 9.89 31.47
C ARG A 280 20.10 9.56 30.43
N ASN A 281 19.73 10.48 29.55
CA ASN A 281 18.66 10.27 28.58
C ASN A 281 19.22 10.03 27.18
N CYS A 282 18.58 9.13 26.44
CA CYS A 282 18.88 8.91 25.04
C CYS A 282 18.44 10.12 24.21
N HIS A 283 19.36 10.71 23.44
CA HIS A 283 19.03 11.87 22.60
C HIS A 283 18.08 11.53 21.42
N ILE A 284 17.90 10.25 21.08
CA ILE A 284 17.04 9.80 19.96
C ILE A 284 15.59 9.61 20.42
N CYS A 285 15.38 8.88 21.52
CA CYS A 285 14.05 8.51 21.99
C CYS A 285 13.62 9.21 23.28
N GLY A 286 14.52 9.92 23.96
CA GLY A 286 14.25 10.68 25.20
C GLY A 286 14.27 9.84 26.50
N TYR A 287 14.20 8.52 26.41
CA TYR A 287 14.13 7.64 27.59
C TYR A 287 15.49 7.46 28.28
N ASP A 288 15.46 7.03 29.55
CA ASP A 288 16.66 6.76 30.36
C ASP A 288 17.53 5.65 29.73
N LEU A 289 18.83 5.89 29.66
CA LEU A 289 19.86 5.01 29.10
C LEU A 289 20.17 3.83 30.00
N CYS A 290 20.03 4.00 31.32
CA CYS A 290 20.48 3.03 32.31
C CYS A 290 21.94 2.57 32.01
N GLU A 291 22.17 1.27 31.83
CA GLU A 291 23.47 0.69 31.46
C GLU A 291 23.69 0.58 29.93
N ASP A 292 22.67 0.80 29.11
CA ASP A 292 22.72 0.68 27.63
C ASP A 292 23.10 2.00 26.96
N ARG A 293 24.33 2.47 27.20
CA ARG A 293 24.80 3.77 26.73
C ARG A 293 25.90 3.67 25.68
N VAL A 294 25.58 4.06 24.45
CA VAL A 294 26.51 4.15 23.31
C VAL A 294 26.60 5.57 22.77
N ARG A 295 27.67 5.86 22.02
CA ARG A 295 27.90 7.14 21.34
C ARG A 295 27.30 7.06 19.94
N ASP A 296 26.33 7.93 19.65
CA ASP A 296 25.80 8.13 18.30
C ASP A 296 26.52 9.29 17.62
N HIS A 297 26.70 9.19 16.32
CA HIS A 297 27.33 10.25 15.53
C HIS A 297 26.71 10.36 14.15
N ASP A 298 26.84 11.56 13.59
CA ASP A 298 26.45 11.83 12.23
C ASP A 298 27.42 11.16 11.25
N HIS A 299 26.94 10.22 10.44
CA HIS A 299 27.81 9.53 9.49
C HIS A 299 28.25 10.39 8.29
N VAL A 300 27.57 11.51 8.00
CA VAL A 300 27.94 12.47 6.94
C VAL A 300 29.03 13.43 7.42
N THR A 301 28.89 13.98 8.63
CA THR A 301 29.82 14.99 9.16
C THR A 301 30.90 14.40 10.07
N GLY A 302 30.66 13.23 10.64
CA GLY A 302 31.50 12.61 11.68
C GLY A 302 31.24 13.16 13.08
N LYS A 303 30.41 14.21 13.24
CA LYS A 303 30.20 14.87 14.53
C LYS A 303 29.40 13.98 15.48
N TYR A 304 29.82 13.95 16.74
CA TYR A 304 29.05 13.37 17.83
C TYR A 304 27.66 14.04 17.94
N ARG A 305 26.61 13.24 18.12
CA ARG A 305 25.22 13.71 18.25
C ARG A 305 24.69 13.60 19.68
N GLY A 306 25.07 12.54 20.38
CA GLY A 306 24.63 12.34 21.76
C GLY A 306 24.72 10.90 22.23
N ALA A 307 24.39 10.71 23.50
CA ALA A 307 24.28 9.39 24.10
C ALA A 307 22.98 8.71 23.63
N ALA A 308 23.03 7.42 23.32
CA ALA A 308 21.88 6.67 22.83
C ALA A 308 21.84 5.25 23.37
N HIS A 309 20.64 4.64 23.38
CA HIS A 309 20.51 3.19 23.50
C HIS A 309 21.17 2.51 22.30
N ASN A 310 21.76 1.32 22.49
CA ASN A 310 22.37 0.58 21.40
C ASN A 310 21.36 0.29 20.27
N ILE A 311 20.12 -0.07 20.63
CA ILE A 311 19.06 -0.32 19.64
C ILE A 311 18.65 0.96 18.90
N CYS A 312 18.55 2.10 19.61
CA CYS A 312 18.23 3.38 19.00
C CYS A 312 19.31 3.77 17.99
N ASN A 313 20.59 3.72 18.39
CA ASN A 313 21.74 3.99 17.54
C ASN A 313 21.77 3.09 16.28
N LEU A 314 21.56 1.77 16.43
CA LEU A 314 21.54 0.84 15.30
C LEU A 314 20.42 1.12 14.29
N LYS A 315 19.27 1.63 14.77
CA LYS A 315 18.12 2.00 13.93
C LYS A 315 18.27 3.40 13.33
N TYR A 316 18.91 4.32 14.04
CA TYR A 316 19.13 5.71 13.65
C TYR A 316 20.32 5.86 12.69
N ARG A 317 20.25 5.13 11.58
CA ARG A 317 21.22 5.19 10.49
C ARG A 317 20.63 5.70 9.19
N ILE A 318 21.49 6.33 8.40
CA ILE A 318 21.22 6.76 7.02
C ILE A 318 20.63 5.60 6.19
N THR A 319 19.75 5.92 5.26
CA THR A 319 19.13 4.94 4.37
C THR A 319 19.88 4.77 3.05
N TRP A 320 19.91 3.52 2.58
CA TRP A 320 20.30 3.19 1.20
C TRP A 320 19.10 3.10 0.26
N LYS A 321 17.89 3.26 0.79
CA LYS A 321 16.69 3.38 -0.04
C LYS A 321 16.73 4.72 -0.75
N VAL A 322 16.52 4.70 -2.05
CA VAL A 322 16.45 5.84 -2.95
C VAL A 322 14.99 5.96 -3.41
N PRO A 323 14.26 6.98 -2.94
CA PRO A 323 12.94 7.30 -3.43
C PRO A 323 13.00 7.77 -4.88
N VAL A 324 12.06 7.30 -5.69
CA VAL A 324 11.83 7.72 -7.07
C VAL A 324 10.48 8.41 -7.09
N VAL A 325 10.48 9.72 -7.30
CA VAL A 325 9.31 10.59 -7.21
C VAL A 325 8.82 10.89 -8.61
N PHE A 326 7.55 10.61 -8.83
CA PHE A 326 6.78 11.07 -9.98
C PHE A 326 5.64 11.96 -9.50
N HIS A 327 5.08 12.76 -10.39
CA HIS A 327 3.84 13.49 -10.13
C HIS A 327 2.67 12.76 -10.77
N ASN A 328 1.73 12.26 -9.96
CA ASN A 328 0.64 11.38 -10.39
C ASN A 328 1.05 9.94 -10.78
N LEU A 329 2.11 9.41 -10.16
CA LEU A 329 2.58 8.03 -10.37
C LEU A 329 1.44 7.01 -10.36
N ARG A 330 0.58 7.09 -9.33
CA ARG A 330 -0.53 6.15 -9.11
C ARG A 330 -1.55 6.20 -10.24
N GLY A 331 -1.74 7.37 -10.85
CA GLY A 331 -2.72 7.60 -11.88
C GLY A 331 -2.27 7.21 -13.28
N TYR A 332 -0.95 7.18 -13.52
CA TYR A 332 -0.41 7.08 -14.87
C TYR A 332 0.86 6.23 -14.97
N ASP A 333 2.03 6.77 -14.60
CA ASP A 333 3.34 6.16 -14.90
C ASP A 333 3.57 4.79 -14.27
N SER A 334 2.91 4.50 -13.16
CA SER A 334 3.02 3.20 -12.50
C SER A 334 2.60 2.06 -13.42
N HIS A 335 1.62 2.27 -14.30
CA HIS A 335 1.17 1.25 -15.25
C HIS A 335 2.27 0.92 -16.28
N LEU A 336 2.94 1.94 -16.81
CA LEU A 336 4.06 1.80 -17.75
C LEU A 336 5.22 1.04 -17.11
N ILE A 337 5.56 1.37 -15.86
CA ILE A 337 6.64 0.73 -15.11
C ILE A 337 6.30 -0.74 -14.79
N MET A 338 5.05 -1.01 -14.36
CA MET A 338 4.63 -2.36 -13.95
C MET A 338 4.58 -3.35 -15.11
N GLN A 339 4.27 -2.91 -16.33
CA GLN A 339 4.33 -3.75 -17.53
C GLN A 339 5.75 -4.30 -17.79
N GLU A 340 6.78 -3.52 -17.46
CA GLU A 340 8.18 -3.85 -17.73
C GLU A 340 8.90 -4.53 -16.56
N ILE A 341 8.40 -4.35 -15.33
CA ILE A 341 8.99 -4.91 -14.10
C ILE A 341 9.14 -6.44 -14.18
N GLY A 342 8.19 -7.14 -14.79
CA GLY A 342 8.21 -8.61 -14.92
C GLY A 342 9.44 -9.16 -15.66
N LYS A 343 10.13 -8.31 -16.45
CA LYS A 343 11.37 -8.66 -17.14
C LYS A 343 12.59 -8.69 -16.21
N PHE A 344 12.47 -8.17 -14.99
CA PHE A 344 13.54 -8.11 -13.99
C PHE A 344 13.34 -9.17 -12.90
N LYS A 345 14.40 -9.95 -12.61
CA LYS A 345 14.41 -10.90 -11.50
C LYS A 345 14.68 -10.20 -10.17
N MET A 346 13.72 -9.42 -9.69
CA MET A 346 13.83 -8.66 -8.44
C MET A 346 12.57 -8.81 -7.60
N ASP A 347 12.73 -8.75 -6.28
CA ASP A 347 11.59 -8.72 -5.36
C ASP A 347 10.81 -7.42 -5.57
N VAL A 348 9.51 -7.53 -5.78
CA VAL A 348 8.58 -6.40 -5.90
C VAL A 348 7.69 -6.39 -4.67
N ASN A 349 7.68 -5.27 -3.95
CA ASN A 349 6.76 -5.06 -2.83
C ASN A 349 5.81 -3.92 -3.19
N VAL A 350 4.50 -4.16 -3.09
CA VAL A 350 3.48 -3.21 -3.52
C VAL A 350 2.58 -2.86 -2.35
N ILE A 351 2.24 -1.57 -2.23
CA ILE A 351 1.17 -1.08 -1.35
C ILE A 351 -0.02 -0.75 -2.27
N PRO A 352 -0.95 -1.69 -2.48
CA PRO A 352 -2.07 -1.48 -3.38
C PRO A 352 -3.08 -0.49 -2.77
N ASN A 353 -3.65 0.36 -3.61
CA ASN A 353 -4.86 1.12 -3.28
C ASN A 353 -6.11 0.33 -3.68
N ASN A 354 -6.06 -0.29 -4.86
CA ASN A 354 -7.02 -1.26 -5.37
C ASN A 354 -6.28 -2.21 -6.33
N MET A 355 -7.00 -2.99 -7.14
CA MET A 355 -6.38 -3.96 -8.07
C MET A 355 -5.57 -3.31 -9.19
N GLU A 356 -5.82 -2.04 -9.51
CA GLU A 356 -5.20 -1.33 -10.63
C GLU A 356 -4.19 -0.26 -10.18
N LYS A 357 -4.48 0.42 -9.06
CA LYS A 357 -3.75 1.58 -8.58
C LYS A 357 -2.90 1.23 -7.37
N TYR A 358 -1.65 1.68 -7.37
CA TYR A 358 -0.68 1.44 -6.30
C TYR A 358 -0.33 2.75 -5.58
N ILE A 359 -0.41 2.77 -4.25
CA ILE A 359 0.00 3.94 -3.46
C ILE A 359 1.52 4.14 -3.58
N SER A 360 2.26 3.04 -3.48
CA SER A 360 3.71 3.00 -3.63
C SER A 360 4.13 1.56 -3.93
N PHE A 361 5.28 1.39 -4.56
CA PHE A 361 5.89 0.08 -4.76
C PHE A 361 7.41 0.19 -4.63
N SER A 362 8.07 -0.92 -4.35
CA SER A 362 9.53 -1.00 -4.19
C SER A 362 10.11 -2.07 -5.10
N LEU A 363 11.26 -1.76 -5.68
CA LEU A 363 12.05 -2.70 -6.47
C LEU A 363 13.32 -3.10 -5.72
N GLY A 364 13.40 -4.39 -5.41
CA GLY A 364 14.43 -4.95 -4.54
C GLY A 364 14.41 -4.28 -3.16
N LYS A 365 15.61 -4.06 -2.61
CA LYS A 365 15.78 -3.47 -1.27
C LYS A 365 16.09 -1.96 -1.29
N ASN A 366 16.33 -1.39 -2.48
CA ASN A 366 16.95 -0.07 -2.62
C ASN A 366 16.07 0.97 -3.29
N LEU A 367 15.09 0.61 -4.13
CA LEU A 367 14.25 1.59 -4.82
C LEU A 367 12.84 1.59 -4.23
N VAL A 368 12.29 2.78 -4.01
CA VAL A 368 10.92 2.98 -3.56
C VAL A 368 10.29 4.05 -4.45
N PHE A 369 9.20 3.73 -5.12
CA PHE A 369 8.49 4.67 -5.98
C PHE A 369 7.40 5.36 -5.16
N ILE A 370 7.40 6.69 -5.18
CA ILE A 370 6.46 7.52 -4.42
C ILE A 370 5.80 8.53 -5.35
N ASP A 371 4.55 8.85 -5.04
CA ASP A 371 3.74 9.78 -5.80
C ASP A 371 3.65 11.11 -5.04
N SER A 372 4.17 12.19 -5.62
CA SER A 372 4.11 13.51 -4.99
C SER A 372 2.67 14.01 -4.78
N ILE A 373 1.69 13.58 -5.59
CA ILE A 373 0.27 13.95 -5.40
C ILE A 373 -0.30 13.40 -4.09
N GLN A 374 0.25 12.29 -3.58
CA GLN A 374 -0.16 11.72 -2.30
C GLN A 374 0.28 12.58 -1.09
N PHE A 375 1.14 13.56 -1.33
CA PHE A 375 1.57 14.55 -0.34
C PHE A 375 0.96 15.93 -0.61
N MET A 376 0.95 16.33 -1.87
CA MET A 376 0.53 17.65 -2.35
C MET A 376 -0.51 17.46 -3.45
N ALA A 377 -1.78 17.33 -3.05
CA ALA A 377 -2.90 16.98 -3.93
C ALA A 377 -3.34 18.15 -4.81
N SER A 378 -2.46 18.62 -5.70
CA SER A 378 -2.68 19.68 -6.67
C SER A 378 -1.83 19.43 -7.91
N SER A 379 -2.15 20.08 -9.04
CA SER A 379 -1.34 19.97 -10.25
C SER A 379 0.06 20.53 -10.04
N LEU A 380 1.04 20.01 -10.79
CA LEU A 380 2.40 20.55 -10.78
C LEU A 380 2.42 22.06 -11.07
N GLU A 381 1.61 22.52 -12.03
CA GLU A 381 1.47 23.95 -12.34
C GLU A 381 1.07 24.78 -11.10
N ALA A 382 0.05 24.33 -10.37
CA ALA A 382 -0.40 25.02 -9.15
C ALA A 382 0.69 24.99 -8.06
N LEU A 383 1.40 23.87 -7.90
CA LEU A 383 2.48 23.77 -6.91
C LEU A 383 3.66 24.69 -7.25
N VAL A 384 4.05 24.73 -8.51
CA VAL A 384 5.12 25.60 -9.02
C VAL A 384 4.75 27.07 -8.84
N SER A 385 3.49 27.45 -9.08
CA SER A 385 3.03 28.84 -8.90
C SER A 385 3.11 29.35 -7.45
N ASN A 386 3.20 28.43 -6.47
CA ASN A 386 3.35 28.77 -5.05
C ASN A 386 4.81 28.87 -4.60
N LEU A 387 5.78 28.58 -5.49
CA LEU A 387 7.20 28.71 -5.18
C LEU A 387 7.68 30.16 -5.29
N SER A 388 8.55 30.56 -4.36
CA SER A 388 9.29 31.80 -4.48
C SER A 388 10.53 31.62 -5.38
N PRO A 389 11.11 32.70 -5.92
CA PRO A 389 12.35 32.60 -6.70
C PRO A 389 13.52 31.90 -5.96
N GLU A 390 13.53 31.92 -4.63
CA GLU A 390 14.60 31.29 -3.84
C GLU A 390 14.42 29.76 -3.70
N ASP A 391 13.23 29.26 -4.04
CA ASP A 391 12.88 27.85 -3.94
C ASP A 391 13.32 27.05 -5.17
N PHE A 392 13.51 27.69 -6.32
CA PHE A 392 14.04 27.06 -7.53
C PHE A 392 15.56 26.95 -7.44
N ARG A 393 16.05 25.84 -6.90
CA ARG A 393 17.50 25.61 -6.73
C ARG A 393 18.08 24.71 -7.81
N ILE A 394 17.22 24.02 -8.54
CA ILE A 394 17.58 23.00 -9.52
C ILE A 394 17.39 23.53 -10.94
N VAL A 395 16.33 24.30 -11.19
CA VAL A 395 16.11 24.96 -12.48
C VAL A 395 17.11 26.10 -12.69
N GLU A 396 17.82 26.11 -13.83
CA GLU A 396 18.87 27.09 -14.12
C GLU A 396 18.36 28.35 -14.86
N ASP A 397 17.34 28.27 -15.71
CA ASP A 397 16.79 29.40 -16.49
C ASP A 397 15.44 29.93 -15.96
N PHE A 398 15.56 30.74 -14.93
CA PHE A 398 14.45 31.23 -14.11
C PHE A 398 13.30 31.93 -14.81
N ASN A 399 13.51 32.53 -15.99
CA ASN A 399 12.52 33.44 -16.55
C ASN A 399 11.50 32.77 -17.47
N LEU A 400 11.84 31.62 -18.05
CA LEU A 400 11.00 30.95 -19.05
C LEU A 400 10.55 29.54 -18.63
N VAL A 401 11.36 28.81 -17.85
CA VAL A 401 11.09 27.41 -17.47
C VAL A 401 10.71 27.22 -15.99
N THR A 402 10.38 28.30 -15.27
CA THR A 402 9.87 28.25 -13.89
C THR A 402 8.36 28.10 -13.78
N GLN A 403 7.68 27.77 -14.87
CA GLN A 403 6.27 27.42 -14.84
C GLN A 403 6.01 26.32 -15.87
N LYS A 404 5.00 25.50 -15.62
CA LYS A 404 4.65 24.37 -16.48
C LYS A 404 4.36 24.83 -17.91
N GLY A 405 4.91 24.12 -18.89
CA GLY A 405 4.69 24.39 -20.31
C GLY A 405 3.35 23.84 -20.80
N VAL A 406 3.06 24.03 -22.10
CA VAL A 406 1.97 23.35 -22.79
C VAL A 406 2.54 22.35 -23.80
N PHE A 407 1.88 21.22 -23.99
CA PHE A 407 2.38 20.17 -24.89
C PHE A 407 1.26 19.65 -25.81
N PRO A 408 1.53 19.47 -27.12
CA PRO A 408 0.50 19.04 -28.07
C PRO A 408 0.37 17.51 -28.08
N TYR A 409 -0.24 16.95 -27.02
CA TYR A 409 -0.35 15.50 -26.83
C TYR A 409 -1.02 14.76 -28.00
N GLU A 410 -2.13 15.30 -28.53
CA GLU A 410 -2.85 14.69 -29.65
C GLU A 410 -2.11 14.76 -30.98
N PHE A 411 -1.25 15.77 -31.14
CA PHE A 411 -0.38 15.82 -32.30
C PHE A 411 0.61 14.66 -32.28
N LEU A 412 1.10 14.27 -31.10
CA LEU A 412 2.14 13.25 -30.93
C LEU A 412 1.55 11.83 -30.82
N ASP A 413 0.97 11.34 -31.91
CA ASP A 413 0.47 9.95 -32.05
C ASP A 413 1.54 8.95 -32.53
N ASP A 414 2.63 9.45 -33.12
CA ASP A 414 3.73 8.68 -33.67
C ASP A 414 5.07 9.34 -33.35
N ILE A 415 6.06 8.53 -32.98
CA ILE A 415 7.38 9.01 -32.55
C ILE A 415 8.13 9.78 -33.66
N SER A 416 7.86 9.48 -34.94
CA SER A 416 8.46 10.18 -36.07
C SER A 416 8.06 11.66 -36.14
N LYS A 417 6.93 12.04 -35.54
CA LYS A 417 6.47 13.44 -35.48
C LYS A 417 7.36 14.32 -34.61
N LEU A 418 8.21 13.75 -33.75
CA LEU A 418 9.27 14.49 -33.07
C LEU A 418 10.26 15.13 -34.07
N ASN A 419 10.40 14.57 -35.28
CA ASN A 419 11.25 15.15 -36.32
C ASN A 419 10.56 16.28 -37.10
N THR A 420 9.31 16.65 -36.77
CA THR A 420 8.61 17.74 -37.44
C THR A 420 9.33 19.05 -37.21
N GLU A 421 9.62 19.78 -38.29
CA GLU A 421 10.22 21.10 -38.22
C GLU A 421 9.17 22.16 -37.86
N GLY A 422 9.54 23.05 -36.93
CA GLY A 422 8.67 24.12 -36.44
C GLY A 422 7.71 23.69 -35.34
N LEU A 423 7.25 24.68 -34.56
CA LEU A 423 6.21 24.48 -33.56
C LEU A 423 4.86 24.26 -34.26
N PRO A 424 4.09 23.22 -33.90
CA PRO A 424 2.76 22.99 -34.42
C PRO A 424 1.86 24.20 -34.27
N SER A 425 0.91 24.33 -35.19
CA SER A 425 -0.12 25.36 -35.11
C SER A 425 -0.99 25.17 -33.87
N LYS A 426 -1.60 26.26 -33.40
CA LYS A 426 -2.37 26.29 -32.15
C LYS A 426 -3.49 25.23 -32.09
N ASP A 427 -4.13 24.92 -33.21
CA ASP A 427 -5.17 23.88 -33.32
C ASP A 427 -4.67 22.48 -32.92
N LYS A 428 -3.36 22.22 -33.03
CA LYS A 428 -2.74 20.95 -32.66
C LYS A 428 -2.51 20.77 -31.16
N PHE A 429 -2.81 21.80 -30.37
CA PHE A 429 -2.78 21.77 -28.90
C PHE A 429 -4.16 21.55 -28.28
N TYR A 430 -5.17 21.18 -29.08
CA TYR A 430 -6.48 20.79 -28.55
C TYR A 430 -6.35 19.58 -27.61
N SER A 431 -7.14 19.56 -26.54
CA SER A 431 -7.21 18.45 -25.61
C SER A 431 -8.62 17.88 -25.56
N SER A 432 -8.79 16.66 -26.04
CA SER A 432 -10.02 15.88 -26.01
C SER A 432 -10.37 15.44 -24.60
N LEU A 433 -9.38 15.33 -23.71
CA LEU A 433 -9.61 15.02 -22.30
C LEU A 433 -10.39 16.13 -21.59
N TYR A 434 -10.10 17.39 -21.93
CA TYR A 434 -10.75 18.57 -21.35
C TYR A 434 -11.76 19.24 -22.29
N GLU A 435 -11.90 18.70 -23.51
CA GLU A 435 -12.68 19.27 -24.61
C GLU A 435 -12.43 20.78 -24.81
N SER A 436 -11.15 21.18 -24.79
CA SER A 436 -10.76 22.59 -24.75
C SER A 436 -9.55 22.93 -25.62
N GLU A 437 -9.56 24.12 -26.21
CA GLU A 437 -8.40 24.70 -26.89
C GLU A 437 -7.37 25.25 -25.90
N VAL A 438 -6.10 25.25 -26.28
CA VAL A 438 -5.04 25.93 -25.53
C VAL A 438 -5.31 27.44 -25.47
N LYS A 439 -5.07 28.06 -24.31
CA LYS A 439 -5.20 29.50 -24.16
C LYS A 439 -4.17 30.22 -25.04
N GLU A 440 -4.56 31.38 -25.58
CA GLU A 440 -3.67 32.18 -26.44
C GLU A 440 -2.37 32.55 -25.73
N GLN A 441 -2.44 32.92 -24.45
CA GLN A 441 -1.26 33.30 -23.66
C GLN A 441 -0.24 32.15 -23.54
N ASP A 442 -0.72 30.91 -23.35
CA ASP A 442 0.13 29.74 -23.20
C ASP A 442 0.80 29.36 -24.52
N TYR A 443 0.07 29.43 -25.64
CA TYR A 443 0.64 29.19 -26.97
C TYR A 443 1.69 30.27 -27.36
N GLN A 444 1.42 31.54 -27.04
CA GLN A 444 2.39 32.62 -27.26
C GLN A 444 3.67 32.41 -26.44
N ARG A 445 3.53 31.88 -25.23
CA ARG A 445 4.69 31.52 -24.42
C ARG A 445 5.44 30.33 -25.02
N ALA A 446 4.75 29.30 -25.50
CA ALA A 446 5.39 28.18 -26.21
C ALA A 446 6.24 28.68 -27.39
N ARG A 447 5.72 29.67 -28.16
CA ARG A 447 6.51 30.34 -29.21
C ARG A 447 7.73 31.09 -28.69
N LYS A 448 7.59 31.85 -27.59
CA LYS A 448 8.73 32.53 -26.97
C LYS A 448 9.81 31.56 -26.52
N VAL A 449 9.42 30.43 -25.93
CA VAL A 449 10.35 29.35 -25.52
C VAL A 449 11.03 28.79 -26.76
N TRP A 450 10.26 28.44 -27.79
CA TRP A 450 10.78 27.95 -29.06
C TRP A 450 11.85 28.88 -29.67
N ASP A 451 11.55 30.18 -29.74
CA ASP A 451 12.44 31.20 -30.30
C ASP A 451 13.67 31.43 -29.42
N HIS A 452 13.50 31.48 -28.09
CA HIS A 452 14.58 31.72 -27.13
C HIS A 452 15.65 30.63 -27.18
N PHE A 453 15.21 29.36 -27.16
CA PHE A 453 16.09 28.20 -27.23
C PHE A 453 16.50 27.83 -28.66
N LYS A 454 16.06 28.59 -29.67
CA LYS A 454 16.38 28.40 -31.09
C LYS A 454 16.07 26.99 -31.59
N MET A 455 14.92 26.48 -31.15
CA MET A 455 14.45 25.14 -31.47
C MET A 455 14.16 25.01 -32.97
N LYS A 456 14.42 23.83 -33.52
CA LYS A 456 14.19 23.53 -34.93
C LYS A 456 13.13 22.47 -35.12
N THR A 457 13.11 21.49 -34.24
CA THR A 457 12.26 20.31 -34.34
C THR A 457 11.38 20.18 -33.11
N MET A 458 10.27 19.46 -33.26
CA MET A 458 9.41 19.09 -32.14
C MET A 458 10.15 18.29 -31.07
N ARG A 459 11.24 17.62 -31.44
CA ARG A 459 12.12 16.93 -30.52
C ARG A 459 12.81 17.89 -29.55
N ASP A 460 13.29 19.03 -30.04
CA ASP A 460 13.94 20.04 -29.20
C ASP A 460 12.95 20.59 -28.14
N TYR A 461 11.70 20.81 -28.54
CA TYR A 461 10.63 21.26 -27.64
C TYR A 461 10.22 20.19 -26.64
N HIS A 462 10.05 18.94 -27.10
CA HIS A 462 9.76 17.79 -26.24
C HIS A 462 10.82 17.57 -25.17
N ASP A 463 12.10 17.59 -25.55
CA ASP A 463 13.18 17.30 -24.60
C ASP A 463 13.28 18.39 -23.52
N LEU A 464 13.11 19.67 -23.89
CA LEU A 464 13.06 20.75 -22.91
C LEU A 464 11.79 20.70 -22.05
N TYR A 465 10.63 20.36 -22.64
CA TYR A 465 9.38 20.24 -21.89
C TYR A 465 9.50 19.20 -20.77
N LEU A 466 9.96 17.99 -21.12
CA LEU A 466 10.15 16.90 -20.18
C LEU A 466 11.23 17.21 -19.15
N GLU A 467 12.34 17.84 -19.57
CA GLU A 467 13.36 18.31 -18.62
C GLU A 467 12.77 19.32 -17.62
N THR A 468 12.02 20.31 -18.11
CA THR A 468 11.39 21.33 -17.28
C THR A 468 10.46 20.71 -16.26
N ASP A 469 9.57 19.80 -16.66
CA ASP A 469 8.62 19.15 -15.73
C ASP A 469 9.34 18.34 -14.63
N VAL A 470 10.41 17.62 -14.97
CA VAL A 470 11.22 16.87 -14.00
C VAL A 470 11.96 17.80 -13.02
N LEU A 471 12.58 18.88 -13.52
CA LEU A 471 13.31 19.82 -12.67
C LEU A 471 12.37 20.64 -11.78
N LEU A 472 11.20 21.04 -12.29
CA LEU A 472 10.14 21.69 -11.51
C LEU A 472 9.60 20.78 -10.40
N LEU A 473 9.35 19.52 -10.71
CA LEU A 473 8.95 18.54 -9.71
C LEU A 473 10.02 18.39 -8.61
N ALA A 474 11.29 18.39 -9.00
CA ALA A 474 12.40 18.32 -8.05
C ALA A 474 12.41 19.54 -7.12
N ASP A 475 12.30 20.76 -7.65
CA ASP A 475 12.26 21.98 -6.83
C ASP A 475 11.05 22.02 -5.88
N VAL A 476 9.87 21.66 -6.39
CA VAL A 476 8.63 21.57 -5.58
C VAL A 476 8.79 20.59 -4.42
N PHE A 477 9.26 19.37 -4.70
CA PHE A 477 9.35 18.34 -3.67
C PHE A 477 10.52 18.57 -2.71
N GLU A 478 11.66 19.09 -3.17
CA GLU A 478 12.77 19.46 -2.28
C GLU A 478 12.39 20.64 -1.36
N ASN A 479 11.60 21.61 -1.84
CA ASN A 479 11.04 22.66 -0.98
C ASN A 479 10.09 22.07 0.07
N PHE A 480 9.22 21.15 -0.34
CA PHE A 480 8.34 20.43 0.59
C PHE A 480 9.12 19.62 1.63
N ARG A 481 10.20 18.94 1.23
CA ARG A 481 11.10 18.21 2.13
C ARG A 481 11.73 19.14 3.16
N ARG A 482 12.26 20.29 2.74
CA ARG A 482 12.82 21.32 3.62
C ARG A 482 11.79 21.80 4.63
N THR A 483 10.60 22.17 4.16
CA THR A 483 9.49 22.62 5.01
C THR A 483 9.10 21.58 6.06
N CYS A 484 9.02 20.30 5.67
CA CYS A 484 8.70 19.21 6.59
C CYS A 484 9.81 18.92 7.61
N LEU A 485 11.08 18.99 7.19
CA LEU A 485 12.22 18.84 8.08
C LEU A 485 12.28 19.98 9.12
N GLU A 486 11.98 21.21 8.71
CA GLU A 486 11.93 22.37 9.62
C GLU A 486 10.72 22.31 10.57
N SER A 487 9.54 21.97 10.04
CA SER A 487 8.28 21.99 10.81
C SER A 487 8.12 20.76 11.71
N TYR A 488 8.37 19.57 11.15
CA TYR A 488 8.07 18.28 11.77
C TYR A 488 9.31 17.49 12.15
N GLU A 489 10.50 17.90 11.71
CA GLU A 489 11.75 17.14 11.84
C GLU A 489 11.61 15.72 11.28
N LEU A 490 10.86 15.58 10.18
CA LEU A 490 10.65 14.33 9.47
C LEU A 490 10.80 14.61 7.98
N ASP A 491 11.57 13.76 7.29
CA ASP A 491 11.73 13.86 5.85
C ASP A 491 10.61 13.08 5.14
N PRO A 492 9.76 13.74 4.34
CA PRO A 492 8.64 13.09 3.64
C PRO A 492 9.10 12.03 2.65
N ALA A 493 10.36 12.05 2.22
CA ALA A 493 10.93 11.05 1.31
C ALA A 493 11.05 9.64 1.94
N HIS A 494 10.84 9.47 3.25
CA HIS A 494 10.70 8.14 3.88
C HIS A 494 9.27 7.58 3.86
N TYR A 495 8.29 8.38 3.46
CA TYR A 495 6.88 8.08 3.55
C TYR A 495 6.28 7.79 2.18
N ALA A 496 5.09 7.19 2.16
CA ALA A 496 4.37 6.94 0.91
C ALA A 496 3.28 8.00 0.64
N SER A 497 2.82 8.72 1.68
CA SER A 497 1.74 9.71 1.57
C SER A 497 1.68 10.68 2.76
N ALA A 498 0.96 11.79 2.58
CA ALA A 498 0.72 12.78 3.64
C ALA A 498 0.04 12.21 4.90
N PRO A 499 -0.97 11.32 4.84
CA PRO A 499 -1.53 10.70 6.04
C PRO A 499 -0.48 9.96 6.88
N SER A 500 0.42 9.20 6.23
CA SER A 500 1.46 8.45 6.93
C SER A 500 2.50 9.36 7.58
N LEU A 501 2.86 10.47 6.91
CA LEU A 501 3.74 11.51 7.46
C LEU A 501 3.08 12.24 8.63
N SER A 502 1.82 12.65 8.45
CA SER A 502 1.07 13.43 9.44
C SER A 502 0.84 12.64 10.72
N TRP A 503 0.58 11.34 10.61
CA TRP A 503 0.43 10.45 11.77
C TRP A 503 1.72 10.38 12.59
N ASP A 504 2.87 10.19 11.93
CA ASP A 504 4.17 10.18 12.60
C ASP A 504 4.53 11.55 13.16
N ALA A 505 4.23 12.65 12.44
CA ALA A 505 4.46 14.01 12.90
C ALA A 505 3.63 14.31 14.16
N PHE A 506 2.37 13.91 14.18
CA PHE A 506 1.49 14.02 15.35
C PHE A 506 2.06 13.26 16.55
N LEU A 507 2.42 11.98 16.40
CA LEU A 507 3.00 11.19 17.48
C LEU A 507 4.33 11.77 17.97
N LYS A 508 5.16 12.28 17.06
CA LYS A 508 6.47 12.87 17.39
C LYS A 508 6.31 14.19 18.15
N LYS A 509 5.45 15.09 17.69
CA LYS A 509 5.27 16.43 18.26
C LYS A 509 4.48 16.41 19.58
N SER A 510 3.50 15.51 19.70
CA SER A 510 2.75 15.34 20.96
C SER A 510 3.58 14.63 22.02
N GLY A 511 4.43 13.68 21.64
CA GLY A 511 5.15 12.83 22.59
C GLY A 511 4.25 11.84 23.34
N GLU A 512 2.97 11.76 22.97
CA GLU A 512 1.96 10.98 23.65
C GLU A 512 2.05 9.48 23.31
N GLU A 513 1.67 8.64 24.28
CA GLU A 513 1.45 7.21 24.07
C GLU A 513 -0.05 6.92 24.09
N ILE A 514 -0.64 6.67 22.93
CA ILE A 514 -2.09 6.48 22.78
C ILE A 514 -2.42 5.01 22.96
N GLU A 515 -3.31 4.70 23.90
CA GLU A 515 -3.76 3.33 24.12
C GLU A 515 -4.75 2.87 23.04
N PHE A 516 -4.56 1.64 22.55
CA PHE A 516 -5.52 1.03 21.64
C PHE A 516 -6.78 0.62 22.39
N VAL A 517 -7.92 0.67 21.68
CA VAL A 517 -9.18 0.09 22.16
C VAL A 517 -8.98 -1.42 22.31
N SER A 518 -8.92 -1.88 23.56
CA SER A 518 -8.77 -3.29 23.93
C SER A 518 -10.08 -3.90 24.42
N ASP A 519 -11.09 -3.07 24.63
CA ASP A 519 -12.43 -3.44 25.07
C ASP A 519 -13.43 -3.43 23.90
N MET A 520 -14.27 -4.47 23.85
CA MET A 520 -15.23 -4.65 22.75
C MET A 520 -16.37 -3.63 22.81
N ASP A 521 -16.83 -3.27 24.01
CA ASP A 521 -17.95 -2.35 24.17
C ASP A 521 -17.53 -0.93 23.75
N MET A 522 -16.31 -0.52 24.11
CA MET A 522 -15.70 0.71 23.61
C MET A 522 -15.56 0.71 22.08
N PHE A 523 -15.09 -0.39 21.48
CA PHE A 523 -14.97 -0.51 20.03
C PHE A 523 -16.33 -0.35 19.35
N GLN A 524 -17.34 -1.08 19.83
CA GLN A 524 -18.71 -0.99 19.31
C GLN A 524 -19.35 0.38 19.53
N PHE A 525 -18.96 1.11 20.57
CA PHE A 525 -19.42 2.49 20.77
C PHE A 525 -18.90 3.45 19.70
N PHE A 526 -17.65 3.29 19.24
CA PHE A 526 -17.06 4.15 18.20
C PHE A 526 -17.54 3.82 16.79
N GLU A 527 -17.91 2.57 16.52
CA GLU A 527 -18.39 2.13 15.19
C GLU A 527 -19.88 2.40 14.97
N LYS A 528 -20.65 2.64 16.04
CA LYS A 528 -22.04 3.11 15.97
C LYS A 528 -22.10 4.61 15.66
#